data_AF-A0A7W8LRR4-F1
#
_entry.id   AF-A0A7W8LRR4-F1
#
_cell.length_a   1.000
_cell.length_b   1.000
_cell.length_c   1.000
_cell.angle_alpha   90.00
_cell.angle_beta   90.00
_cell.angle_gamma   90.00
#
_symmetry.space_group_name_H-M   'P 1'
#
loop_
_entity.id
_entity.type
_entity.pdbx_description
1 polymer ?
#
loop_
_entity_poly.entity_id
_entity_poly.type
_entity_poly.pdbx_seq_one_letter_code
_entity_poly.pdbx_strand_id
1 'polypeptide(L)'
;MTAPPTASAPPPAASGREELRDVPGLEPHRGPGPTLILRWNTLAVTERVDLVLHFHGFSGRGAAMDLVRDKEGASGLDWQAPARGPGRAPGRTRPTLALLPRGRFYGGRSGTGYDFPALTRPGGARELLRWSLERFAARVGVPALTPGRLLLTAHSGGGAALWSVLDALDPHEVHVFDALYQSPAPLLRWARRRLARDAAAAAGLEAGPLGTYMREQGGALRVLYTPGGGTAGHSLEARRQLDQAFSALPGAPASASALRRWYAVERTPVPHGEVPRRFGWRLLADAGAALPDFAPTGAPGGPGPVPPGPPGARPTLRAGSRGAAVGEAQRLLNAAHAHELAAGRPGLPGAPLAEDGVFGRGTGAAALAFQRLAFPGEPRQHDGVIGPDTWARLSGWGTGRADHAGGGEAPAASAAHMHHGPP
;
A
#
# COMPACT_ATOMS: atom_id res chain seq x y z
N MET A 1 57.15 -13.55 10.73
CA MET A 1 55.88 -13.97 10.10
C MET A 1 54.92 -12.79 10.18
N THR A 2 54.79 -12.05 9.09
CA THR A 2 53.84 -10.94 8.97
C THR A 2 52.43 -11.53 8.87
N ALA A 3 51.53 -11.11 9.77
CA ALA A 3 50.12 -11.48 9.69
C ALA A 3 49.56 -11.01 8.34
N PRO A 4 48.70 -11.82 7.68
CA PRO A 4 48.08 -11.39 6.43
C PRO A 4 47.23 -10.14 6.70
N PRO A 5 47.16 -9.19 5.75
CA PRO A 5 46.29 -8.04 5.89
C PRO A 5 44.85 -8.53 6.01
N THR A 6 44.18 -8.19 7.12
CA THR A 6 42.73 -8.31 7.24
C THR A 6 42.11 -7.55 6.09
N ALA A 7 41.51 -8.27 5.14
CA ALA A 7 40.79 -7.65 4.03
C ALA A 7 39.73 -6.70 4.63
N SER A 8 39.91 -5.40 4.40
CA SER A 8 38.94 -4.41 4.84
C SER A 8 37.60 -4.74 4.20
N ALA A 9 36.55 -4.87 5.01
CA ALA A 9 35.21 -5.11 4.50
C ALA A 9 34.86 -4.02 3.47
N PRO A 10 34.26 -4.37 2.31
CA PRO A 10 33.90 -3.37 1.32
C PRO A 10 32.98 -2.32 1.95
N PRO A 11 33.11 -1.04 1.58
CA PRO A 11 32.26 0.01 2.12
C PRO A 11 30.79 -0.31 1.82
N PRO A 12 29.85 0.10 2.72
CA PRO A 12 28.44 -0.19 2.54
C PRO A 12 27.95 0.29 1.17
N ALA A 13 27.28 -0.60 0.44
CA ALA A 13 26.64 -0.23 -0.81
C ALA A 13 25.47 0.70 -0.47
N ALA A 14 25.48 1.91 -1.05
CA ALA A 14 24.34 2.82 -0.97
C ALA A 14 23.07 2.14 -1.51
N SER A 15 21.92 2.51 -0.97
CA SER A 15 20.63 2.07 -1.53
C SER A 15 20.55 2.43 -3.01
N GLY A 16 19.92 1.57 -3.79
CA GLY A 16 19.97 1.70 -5.23
C GLY A 16 18.92 0.90 -5.97
N ARG A 17 19.00 1.01 -7.29
CA ARG A 17 18.03 0.50 -8.24
C ARG A 17 18.70 0.18 -9.57
N GLU A 18 18.24 -0.86 -10.24
CA GLU A 18 18.67 -1.26 -11.58
C GLU A 18 17.48 -1.71 -12.43
N GLU A 19 17.47 -1.28 -13.70
CA GLU A 19 16.50 -1.70 -14.72
C GLU A 19 17.15 -2.70 -15.67
N LEU A 20 16.48 -3.83 -15.89
CA LEU A 20 17.00 -4.91 -16.73
C LEU A 20 15.98 -5.23 -17.81
N ARG A 21 16.40 -5.15 -19.08
CA ARG A 21 15.56 -5.43 -20.25
C ARG A 21 15.69 -6.87 -20.74
N ASP A 22 16.89 -7.44 -20.60
CA ASP A 22 17.22 -8.79 -21.07
C ASP A 22 17.55 -9.65 -19.85
N VAL A 23 16.53 -10.34 -19.34
CA VAL A 23 16.65 -11.26 -18.19
C VAL A 23 16.36 -12.67 -18.67
N PRO A 24 17.34 -13.61 -18.55
CA PRO A 24 17.15 -15.00 -18.91
C PRO A 24 15.91 -15.60 -18.25
N GLY A 25 15.07 -16.25 -19.06
CA GLY A 25 13.82 -16.87 -18.62
C GLY A 25 12.63 -15.90 -18.57
N LEU A 26 12.81 -14.58 -18.69
CA LEU A 26 11.70 -13.63 -18.76
C LEU A 26 11.34 -13.18 -20.18
N GLU A 27 11.85 -13.86 -21.22
CA GLU A 27 11.58 -13.57 -22.62
C GLU A 27 10.07 -13.50 -22.95
N PRO A 28 9.19 -14.32 -22.34
CA PRO A 28 7.74 -14.22 -22.58
C PRO A 28 7.07 -12.97 -21.98
N HIS A 29 7.77 -12.18 -21.16
CA HIS A 29 7.19 -11.07 -20.38
C HIS A 29 7.48 -9.70 -21.00
N ARG A 30 7.76 -9.61 -22.30
CA ARG A 30 8.12 -8.36 -22.99
C ARG A 30 7.00 -7.31 -22.97
N GLY A 31 7.39 -6.05 -23.09
CA GLY A 31 6.50 -4.89 -23.26
C GLY A 31 7.20 -3.59 -22.86
N PRO A 32 6.47 -2.47 -22.70
CA PRO A 32 7.08 -1.18 -22.36
C PRO A 32 7.88 -1.18 -21.05
N GLY A 33 9.05 -0.54 -21.04
CA GLY A 33 9.96 -0.51 -19.89
C GLY A 33 10.83 -1.78 -19.76
N PRO A 34 11.45 -1.99 -18.59
CA PRO A 34 12.27 -3.17 -18.30
C PRO A 34 11.42 -4.42 -18.03
N THR A 35 12.04 -5.60 -18.17
CA THR A 35 11.45 -6.90 -17.79
C THR A 35 11.63 -7.20 -16.31
N LEU A 36 12.60 -6.58 -15.65
CA LEU A 36 12.84 -6.69 -14.22
C LEU A 36 13.39 -5.37 -13.68
N ILE A 37 12.91 -4.99 -12.50
CA ILE A 37 13.52 -3.94 -11.69
C ILE A 37 14.09 -4.58 -10.44
N LEU A 38 15.37 -4.33 -10.18
CA LEU A 38 16.02 -4.63 -8.91
C LEU A 38 16.07 -3.36 -8.07
N ARG A 39 15.75 -3.48 -6.78
CA ARG A 39 15.95 -2.42 -5.78
C ARG A 39 16.66 -3.00 -4.58
N TRP A 40 17.47 -2.21 -3.89
CA TRP A 40 18.10 -2.63 -2.64
C TRP A 40 18.21 -1.47 -1.66
N ASN A 41 18.12 -1.77 -0.37
CA ASN A 41 18.41 -0.80 0.69
C ASN A 41 19.93 -0.70 0.92
N THR A 42 20.34 0.19 1.81
CA THR A 42 21.75 0.30 2.18
C THR A 42 22.22 -1.03 2.78
N LEU A 43 23.28 -1.60 2.23
CA LEU A 43 23.83 -2.87 2.71
C LEU A 43 25.13 -2.57 3.46
N ALA A 44 25.17 -2.84 4.76
CA ALA A 44 26.45 -3.13 5.39
C ALA A 44 26.92 -4.45 4.78
N VAL A 45 28.03 -4.42 4.03
CA VAL A 45 28.49 -5.56 3.24
C VAL A 45 28.78 -6.72 4.19
N THR A 46 27.79 -7.61 4.27
CA THR A 46 27.78 -8.86 4.98
C THR A 46 27.32 -9.89 3.96
N GLU A 47 27.80 -11.12 4.08
CA GLU A 47 27.65 -12.16 3.07
C GLU A 47 26.20 -12.57 2.79
N ARG A 48 25.20 -12.08 3.54
CA ARG A 48 23.80 -12.52 3.48
C ARG A 48 22.83 -11.41 3.09
N VAL A 49 22.02 -11.65 2.05
CA VAL A 49 21.03 -10.70 1.54
C VAL A 49 19.64 -11.34 1.50
N ASP A 50 18.67 -10.71 2.14
CA ASP A 50 17.27 -11.13 2.06
C ASP A 50 16.70 -10.81 0.66
N LEU A 51 15.80 -11.66 0.16
CA LEU A 51 15.21 -11.54 -1.16
C LEU A 51 13.71 -11.26 -1.04
N VAL A 52 13.21 -10.27 -1.79
CA VAL A 52 11.77 -9.99 -1.91
C VAL A 52 11.35 -10.19 -3.35
N LEU A 53 10.43 -11.11 -3.64
CA LEU A 53 9.84 -11.28 -4.96
C LEU A 53 8.40 -10.74 -4.96
N HIS A 54 8.14 -9.73 -5.79
CA HIS A 54 6.82 -9.11 -5.90
C HIS A 54 6.07 -9.54 -7.17
N PHE A 55 4.84 -10.02 -7.02
CA PHE A 55 3.92 -10.30 -8.11
C PHE A 55 2.89 -9.18 -8.24
N HIS A 56 3.04 -8.35 -9.27
CA HIS A 56 2.13 -7.24 -9.49
C HIS A 56 0.77 -7.69 -10.04
N GLY A 57 -0.26 -6.87 -9.81
CA GLY A 57 -1.61 -7.10 -10.30
C GLY A 57 -1.83 -6.76 -11.78
N PHE A 58 -3.08 -6.90 -12.22
CA PHE A 58 -3.54 -6.51 -13.56
C PHE A 58 -3.36 -5.01 -13.82
N SER A 59 -3.42 -4.59 -15.08
CA SER A 59 -3.25 -3.18 -15.45
C SER A 59 -4.34 -2.70 -16.38
N GLY A 60 -5.00 -1.59 -16.01
CA GLY A 60 -5.93 -0.87 -16.89
C GLY A 60 -5.27 -0.32 -18.16
N ARG A 61 -3.92 -0.28 -18.21
CA ARG A 61 -3.16 0.09 -19.42
C ARG A 61 -3.06 -1.04 -20.44
N GLY A 62 -3.57 -2.24 -20.15
CA GLY A 62 -3.45 -3.42 -21.02
C GLY A 62 -2.00 -3.64 -21.44
N ALA A 63 -1.76 -4.07 -22.68
CA ALA A 63 -0.41 -4.28 -23.24
C ALA A 63 0.54 -3.08 -23.11
N ALA A 64 0.00 -1.85 -22.98
CA ALA A 64 0.77 -0.62 -22.85
C ALA A 64 1.24 -0.30 -21.41
N MET A 65 1.08 -1.24 -20.47
CA MET A 65 1.64 -1.10 -19.12
C MET A 65 3.15 -0.95 -19.19
N ASP A 66 3.68 0.08 -18.55
CA ASP A 66 5.11 0.29 -18.36
C ASP A 66 5.47 -0.07 -16.92
N LEU A 67 6.47 -0.93 -16.73
CA LEU A 67 6.79 -1.48 -15.41
C LEU A 67 7.25 -0.39 -14.43
N VAL A 68 8.04 0.58 -14.91
CA VAL A 68 8.54 1.70 -14.10
C VAL A 68 7.38 2.64 -13.75
N ARG A 69 6.66 3.11 -14.77
CA ARG A 69 5.60 4.11 -14.59
C ARG A 69 4.43 3.58 -13.79
N ASP A 70 3.97 2.37 -14.08
CA ASP A 70 2.66 1.89 -13.65
C ASP A 70 2.72 0.92 -12.46
N LYS A 71 3.85 0.24 -12.24
CA LYS A 71 3.94 -0.85 -11.25
C LYS A 71 4.96 -0.61 -10.16
N GLU A 72 6.09 0.02 -10.47
CA GLU A 72 7.15 0.22 -9.49
C GLU A 72 6.69 0.98 -8.25
N GLY A 73 6.20 2.21 -8.41
CA GLY A 73 5.72 3.02 -7.28
C GLY A 73 4.44 2.48 -6.62
N ALA A 74 3.76 1.52 -7.25
CA ALA A 74 2.57 0.87 -6.70
C ALA A 74 2.89 -0.42 -5.93
N SER A 75 4.10 -0.97 -6.08
CA SER A 75 4.50 -2.29 -5.55
C SER A 75 4.70 -2.33 -4.03
N GLY A 76 4.97 -1.18 -3.40
CA GLY A 76 5.34 -1.10 -1.99
C GLY A 76 6.78 -1.47 -1.68
N LEU A 77 7.64 -1.61 -2.71
CA LEU A 77 9.08 -1.91 -2.59
C LEU A 77 9.95 -0.66 -2.36
N ASP A 78 9.33 0.45 -2.01
CA ASP A 78 10.03 1.67 -1.61
C ASP A 78 10.54 1.47 -0.18
N TRP A 79 11.84 1.46 0.05
CA TRP A 79 12.44 1.14 1.36
C TRP A 79 12.12 2.14 2.49
N GLN A 80 11.16 3.05 2.28
CA GLN A 80 10.83 4.15 3.16
C GLN A 80 9.39 4.60 2.92
N ALA A 81 8.83 5.32 3.89
CA ALA A 81 7.53 5.97 3.74
C ALA A 81 7.49 6.88 2.49
N PRO A 82 6.36 6.91 1.75
CA PRO A 82 6.11 7.94 0.74
C PRO A 82 6.25 9.33 1.37
N ALA A 83 6.90 10.27 0.67
CA ALA A 83 7.52 11.49 1.21
C ALA A 83 6.59 12.57 1.82
N ARG A 84 5.47 12.24 2.46
CA ARG A 84 4.60 13.20 3.17
C ARG A 84 4.12 12.63 4.52
N GLY A 85 4.66 13.16 5.62
CA GLY A 85 4.18 12.94 7.00
C GLY A 85 5.27 13.25 8.05
N PRO A 86 4.93 13.78 9.24
CA PRO A 86 5.90 14.05 10.30
C PRO A 86 6.40 12.73 10.88
N GLY A 87 7.72 12.55 10.89
CA GLY A 87 8.39 11.32 11.33
C GLY A 87 8.59 10.33 10.19
N ARG A 88 9.82 10.27 9.66
CA ARG A 88 10.23 9.22 8.72
C ARG A 88 10.39 7.92 9.53
N ALA A 89 9.33 7.12 9.62
CA ALA A 89 9.42 5.81 10.25
C ALA A 89 10.55 5.00 9.58
N PRO A 90 11.37 4.27 10.35
CA PRO A 90 12.52 3.58 9.81
C PRO A 90 12.08 2.54 8.78
N GLY A 91 12.77 2.54 7.65
CA GLY A 91 12.63 1.53 6.62
C GLY A 91 13.23 0.19 7.02
N ARG A 92 13.21 -0.77 6.09
CA ARG A 92 13.90 -2.05 6.28
C ARG A 92 15.40 -1.81 6.47
N THR A 93 15.96 -2.34 7.56
CA THR A 93 17.38 -2.20 7.92
C THR A 93 18.22 -3.42 7.54
N ARG A 94 17.59 -4.59 7.39
CA ARG A 94 18.29 -5.81 6.96
C ARG A 94 18.71 -5.70 5.49
N PRO A 95 19.93 -6.12 5.11
CA PRO A 95 20.37 -6.15 3.72
C PRO A 95 19.39 -6.88 2.81
N THR A 96 18.81 -6.20 1.82
CA THR A 96 17.70 -6.77 1.03
C THR A 96 17.75 -6.37 -0.44
N LEU A 97 17.51 -7.35 -1.32
CA LEU A 97 17.31 -7.18 -2.74
C LEU A 97 15.83 -7.49 -3.08
N ALA A 98 15.10 -6.51 -3.57
CA ALA A 98 13.75 -6.67 -4.08
C ALA A 98 13.74 -6.82 -5.61
N LEU A 99 12.96 -7.78 -6.08
CA LEU A 99 12.74 -8.13 -7.46
C LEU A 99 11.30 -7.79 -7.84
N LEU A 100 11.15 -6.88 -8.80
CA LEU A 100 9.88 -6.58 -9.44
C LEU A 100 9.94 -7.06 -10.90
N PRO A 101 9.59 -8.31 -11.19
CA PRO A 101 9.46 -8.81 -12.55
C PRO A 101 8.22 -8.20 -13.22
N ARG A 102 8.34 -7.95 -14.52
CA ARG A 102 7.22 -7.70 -15.41
C ARG A 102 6.40 -8.97 -15.55
N GLY A 103 5.09 -8.89 -15.38
CA GLY A 103 4.18 -9.96 -15.77
C GLY A 103 3.96 -9.97 -17.28
N ARG A 104 3.64 -11.12 -17.83
CA ARG A 104 3.22 -11.27 -19.22
C ARG A 104 1.78 -10.79 -19.37
N PHE A 105 1.56 -9.89 -20.31
CA PHE A 105 0.21 -9.48 -20.68
C PHE A 105 -0.49 -10.61 -21.44
N TYR A 106 -1.69 -10.99 -20.99
CA TYR A 106 -2.59 -11.88 -21.74
C TYR A 106 -3.96 -11.27 -21.99
N GLY A 107 -4.27 -10.12 -21.36
CA GLY A 107 -5.53 -9.40 -21.49
C GLY A 107 -6.70 -10.08 -20.78
N GLY A 108 -7.00 -11.33 -21.15
CA GLY A 108 -8.16 -12.05 -20.66
C GLY A 108 -9.48 -11.36 -21.02
N ARG A 109 -10.58 -11.74 -20.35
CA ARG A 109 -11.91 -11.15 -20.61
C ARG A 109 -12.00 -9.67 -20.28
N SER A 110 -11.17 -9.17 -19.36
CA SER A 110 -11.18 -7.75 -18.96
C SER A 110 -10.26 -6.87 -19.82
N GLY A 111 -9.42 -7.46 -20.68
CA GLY A 111 -8.39 -6.73 -21.43
C GLY A 111 -7.23 -6.21 -20.56
N THR A 112 -7.18 -6.57 -19.28
CA THR A 112 -6.22 -6.03 -18.28
C THR A 112 -5.32 -7.09 -17.65
N GLY A 113 -5.50 -8.36 -18.01
CA GLY A 113 -4.90 -9.53 -17.40
C GLY A 113 -3.39 -9.65 -17.58
N TYR A 114 -2.72 -9.98 -16.48
CA TYR A 114 -1.29 -10.30 -16.40
C TYR A 114 -1.06 -11.61 -15.65
N ASP A 115 -0.14 -12.43 -16.13
CA ASP A 115 0.30 -13.66 -15.47
C ASP A 115 1.84 -13.76 -15.44
N PHE A 116 2.36 -14.84 -14.83
CA PHE A 116 3.80 -15.01 -14.62
C PHE A 116 4.31 -16.40 -15.05
N PRO A 117 4.06 -16.86 -16.29
CA PRO A 117 4.30 -18.25 -16.70
C PRO A 117 5.74 -18.71 -16.50
N ALA A 118 6.72 -17.82 -16.72
CA ALA A 118 8.12 -18.19 -16.51
C ALA A 118 8.51 -18.35 -15.03
N LEU A 119 7.76 -17.76 -14.10
CA LEU A 119 8.02 -17.89 -12.67
C LEU A 119 7.22 -19.05 -12.08
N THR A 120 6.02 -19.32 -12.63
CA THR A 120 5.12 -20.37 -12.13
C THR A 120 5.41 -21.75 -12.72
N ARG A 121 6.23 -21.86 -13.78
CA ARG A 121 6.78 -23.16 -14.19
C ARG A 121 7.69 -23.75 -13.09
N PRO A 122 7.85 -25.08 -13.02
CA PRO A 122 8.79 -25.70 -12.08
C PRO A 122 10.19 -25.08 -12.18
N GLY A 123 10.75 -24.68 -11.04
CA GLY A 123 12.09 -24.09 -10.93
C GLY A 123 12.22 -22.62 -11.34
N GLY A 124 11.29 -22.08 -12.13
CA GLY A 124 11.44 -20.77 -12.78
C GLY A 124 11.65 -19.60 -11.81
N ALA A 125 10.85 -19.50 -10.74
CA ALA A 125 11.06 -18.47 -9.73
C ALA A 125 12.40 -18.61 -8.98
N ARG A 126 12.88 -19.84 -8.72
CA ARG A 126 14.19 -20.08 -8.07
C ARG A 126 15.35 -19.67 -8.99
N GLU A 127 15.23 -19.92 -10.29
CA GLU A 127 16.21 -19.48 -11.28
C GLU A 127 16.31 -17.96 -11.33
N LEU A 128 15.16 -17.25 -11.35
CA LEU A 128 15.14 -15.78 -11.32
C LEU A 128 15.77 -15.21 -10.04
N LEU A 129 15.45 -15.79 -8.88
CA LEU A 129 16.02 -15.39 -7.59
C LEU A 129 17.55 -15.56 -7.58
N ARG A 130 18.04 -16.70 -8.06
CA ARG A 130 19.48 -17.01 -8.13
C ARG A 130 20.20 -16.05 -9.07
N TRP A 131 19.69 -15.91 -10.30
CA TRP A 131 20.27 -15.02 -11.30
C TRP A 131 20.32 -13.56 -10.82
N SER A 132 19.26 -13.10 -10.14
CA SER A 132 19.21 -11.74 -9.60
C SER A 132 20.22 -11.53 -8.47
N LEU A 133 20.44 -12.53 -7.62
CA LEU A 133 21.45 -12.49 -6.56
C LEU A 133 22.87 -12.48 -7.13
N GLU A 134 23.14 -13.28 -8.16
CA GLU A 134 24.42 -13.30 -8.90
C GLU A 134 24.67 -11.97 -9.61
N ARG A 135 23.67 -11.43 -10.30
CA ARG A 135 23.72 -10.10 -10.94
C ARG A 135 24.06 -9.02 -9.93
N PHE A 136 23.42 -9.08 -8.76
CA PHE A 136 23.63 -8.12 -7.70
C PHE A 136 25.00 -8.28 -7.02
N ALA A 137 25.49 -9.51 -6.81
CA ALA A 137 26.84 -9.77 -6.31
C ALA A 137 27.91 -9.14 -7.22
N ALA A 138 27.80 -9.35 -8.54
CA ALA A 138 28.66 -8.70 -9.52
C ALA A 138 28.56 -7.17 -9.47
N ARG A 139 27.35 -6.63 -9.29
CA ARG A 139 27.08 -5.18 -9.21
C ARG A 139 27.75 -4.50 -8.00
N VAL A 140 27.87 -5.21 -6.88
CA VAL A 140 28.53 -4.69 -5.65
C VAL A 140 29.98 -5.15 -5.51
N GLY A 141 30.51 -5.88 -6.49
CA GLY A 141 31.92 -6.28 -6.54
C GLY A 141 32.30 -7.39 -5.57
N VAL A 142 31.38 -8.30 -5.23
CA VAL A 142 31.65 -9.49 -4.40
C VAL A 142 31.50 -10.77 -5.22
N PRO A 143 32.29 -11.84 -4.94
CA PRO A 143 32.23 -13.07 -5.73
C PRO A 143 30.88 -13.78 -5.68
N ALA A 144 30.24 -13.76 -4.51
CA ALA A 144 28.93 -14.36 -4.29
C ALA A 144 28.25 -13.70 -3.09
N LEU A 145 26.93 -13.81 -3.06
CA LEU A 145 26.09 -13.46 -1.91
C LEU A 145 25.30 -14.71 -1.50
N THR A 146 25.18 -14.91 -0.19
CA THR A 146 24.36 -15.95 0.40
C THR A 146 22.91 -15.45 0.51
N PRO A 147 21.91 -16.21 0.04
CA PRO A 147 20.52 -15.84 0.27
C PRO A 147 20.20 -15.88 1.77
N GLY A 148 19.56 -14.81 2.26
CA GLY A 148 18.99 -14.74 3.59
C GLY A 148 17.54 -15.21 3.60
N ARG A 149 16.67 -14.37 4.15
CA ARG A 149 15.22 -14.62 4.19
C ARG A 149 14.63 -14.40 2.81
N LEU A 150 13.67 -15.25 2.43
CA LEU A 150 12.85 -15.07 1.23
C LEU A 150 11.47 -14.56 1.62
N LEU A 151 11.05 -13.46 1.00
CA LEU A 151 9.74 -12.85 1.19
C LEU A 151 9.00 -12.86 -0.15
N LEU A 152 7.75 -13.31 -0.15
CA LEU A 152 6.87 -13.17 -1.31
C LEU A 152 5.83 -12.10 -1.03
N THR A 153 5.66 -11.20 -1.98
CA THR A 153 4.60 -10.20 -1.91
C THR A 153 3.76 -10.24 -3.18
N ALA A 154 2.45 -10.05 -3.08
CA ALA A 154 1.58 -10.04 -4.25
C ALA A 154 0.46 -9.04 -4.09
N HIS A 155 0.06 -8.45 -5.22
CA HIS A 155 -1.07 -7.54 -5.30
C HIS A 155 -2.09 -8.03 -6.33
N SER A 156 -3.38 -7.93 -6.00
CA SER A 156 -4.48 -8.16 -6.95
C SER A 156 -4.34 -9.50 -7.70
N GLY A 157 -4.38 -9.49 -9.03
CA GLY A 157 -4.20 -10.71 -9.85
C GLY A 157 -2.86 -11.44 -9.65
N GLY A 158 -1.83 -10.76 -9.14
CA GLY A 158 -0.53 -11.36 -8.82
C GLY A 158 -0.60 -12.44 -7.74
N GLY A 159 -1.68 -12.47 -6.93
CA GLY A 159 -1.93 -13.53 -5.96
C GLY A 159 -1.92 -14.92 -6.59
N ALA A 160 -2.48 -15.10 -7.79
CA ALA A 160 -2.49 -16.41 -8.47
C ALA A 160 -1.08 -16.98 -8.69
N ALA A 161 -0.13 -16.11 -9.07
CA ALA A 161 1.26 -16.50 -9.28
C ALA A 161 1.96 -16.86 -7.98
N LEU A 162 1.75 -16.06 -6.92
CA LEU A 162 2.29 -16.35 -5.59
C LEU A 162 1.85 -17.74 -5.10
N TRP A 163 0.57 -18.08 -5.28
CA TRP A 163 0.03 -19.39 -4.86
C TRP A 163 0.74 -20.53 -5.54
N SER A 164 1.01 -20.38 -6.84
CA SER A 164 1.61 -21.41 -7.67
C SER A 164 3.07 -21.70 -7.28
N VAL A 165 3.76 -20.72 -6.70
CA VAL A 165 5.17 -20.88 -6.30
C VAL A 165 5.36 -21.11 -4.79
N LEU A 166 4.31 -20.97 -3.98
CA LEU A 166 4.41 -20.92 -2.52
C LEU A 166 5.08 -22.17 -1.92
N ASP A 167 4.55 -23.36 -2.23
CA ASP A 167 5.08 -24.61 -1.68
C ASP A 167 6.49 -24.92 -2.24
N ALA A 168 6.75 -24.55 -3.50
CA ALA A 168 8.07 -24.73 -4.12
C ALA A 168 9.12 -23.78 -3.54
N LEU A 169 8.77 -22.55 -3.17
CA LEU A 169 9.72 -21.58 -2.64
C LEU A 169 9.87 -21.63 -1.13
N ASP A 170 8.85 -22.13 -0.41
CA ASP A 170 8.76 -22.15 1.05
C ASP A 170 9.31 -20.86 1.70
N PRO A 171 8.72 -19.68 1.40
CA PRO A 171 9.24 -18.41 1.89
C PRO A 171 9.17 -18.30 3.42
N HIS A 172 9.90 -17.33 3.95
CA HIS A 172 9.87 -16.95 5.36
C HIS A 172 8.65 -16.05 5.64
N GLU A 173 8.36 -15.12 4.73
CA GLU A 173 7.24 -14.18 4.89
C GLU A 173 6.40 -14.10 3.62
N VAL A 174 5.09 -13.92 3.81
CA VAL A 174 4.13 -13.73 2.72
C VAL A 174 3.27 -12.52 3.02
N HIS A 175 3.31 -11.52 2.13
CA HIS A 175 2.43 -10.35 2.19
C HIS A 175 1.46 -10.34 1.00
N VAL A 176 0.16 -10.41 1.29
CA VAL A 176 -0.91 -10.46 0.31
C VAL A 176 -1.69 -9.16 0.36
N PHE A 177 -1.54 -8.34 -0.66
CA PHE A 177 -2.20 -7.05 -0.79
C PHE A 177 -3.43 -7.19 -1.67
N ASP A 178 -4.57 -7.43 -1.04
CA ASP A 178 -5.88 -7.56 -1.66
C ASP A 178 -5.87 -8.46 -2.90
N ALA A 179 -5.31 -9.66 -2.73
CA ALA A 179 -4.94 -10.58 -3.81
C ALA A 179 -5.56 -11.99 -3.66
N LEU A 180 -6.42 -12.20 -2.66
CA LEU A 180 -7.04 -13.50 -2.35
C LEU A 180 -8.23 -13.85 -3.25
N TYR A 181 -8.00 -14.03 -4.55
CA TYR A 181 -9.08 -14.43 -5.48
C TYR A 181 -9.35 -15.94 -5.49
N GLN A 182 -8.34 -16.74 -5.14
CA GLN A 182 -8.44 -18.20 -5.05
C GLN A 182 -8.66 -18.65 -3.61
N SER A 183 -9.00 -19.93 -3.44
CA SER A 183 -9.07 -20.56 -2.11
C SER A 183 -7.79 -20.29 -1.30
N PRO A 184 -7.91 -19.90 -0.02
CA PRO A 184 -6.75 -19.63 0.82
C PRO A 184 -6.06 -20.91 1.32
N ALA A 185 -6.55 -22.11 0.95
CA ALA A 185 -6.06 -23.36 1.52
C ALA A 185 -4.54 -23.60 1.37
N PRO A 186 -3.89 -23.37 0.21
CA PRO A 186 -2.43 -23.52 0.11
C PRO A 186 -1.67 -22.56 1.03
N LEU A 187 -2.09 -21.29 1.05
CA LEU A 187 -1.54 -20.26 1.92
C LEU A 187 -1.66 -20.64 3.40
N LEU A 188 -2.82 -21.14 3.81
CA LEU A 188 -3.07 -21.54 5.20
C LEU A 188 -2.32 -22.81 5.59
N ARG A 189 -2.12 -23.77 4.67
CA ARG A 189 -1.25 -24.94 4.94
C ARG A 189 0.17 -24.49 5.26
N TRP A 190 0.74 -23.60 4.43
CA TRP A 190 2.06 -23.02 4.68
C TRP A 190 2.08 -22.23 6.00
N ALA A 191 1.10 -21.36 6.23
CA ALA A 191 1.04 -20.50 7.40
C ALA A 191 0.90 -21.30 8.71
N ARG A 192 0.12 -22.39 8.73
CA ARG A 192 -0.01 -23.28 9.89
C ARG A 192 1.33 -23.93 10.27
N ARG A 193 2.11 -24.40 9.28
CA ARG A 193 3.45 -24.97 9.53
C ARG A 193 4.38 -23.93 10.15
N ARG A 194 4.39 -22.71 9.60
CA ARG A 194 5.21 -21.60 10.10
C ARG A 194 4.78 -21.16 11.51
N LEU A 195 3.48 -20.99 11.72
CA LEU A 195 2.90 -20.63 13.02
C LEU A 195 3.22 -21.67 14.10
N ALA A 196 3.07 -22.97 13.81
CA ALA A 196 3.38 -24.03 14.76
C ALA A 196 4.86 -24.04 15.16
N ARG A 197 5.77 -23.88 14.18
CA ARG A 197 7.21 -23.75 14.44
C ARG A 197 7.52 -22.55 15.33
N ASP A 198 6.96 -21.40 14.99
CA ASP A 198 7.24 -20.17 15.72
C ASP A 198 6.62 -20.19 17.12
N ALA A 199 5.45 -20.80 17.28
CA ALA A 199 4.82 -21.01 18.59
C ALA A 199 5.67 -21.91 19.50
N ALA A 200 6.25 -22.97 18.94
CA ALA A 200 7.16 -23.84 19.68
C ALA A 200 8.45 -23.11 20.10
N ALA A 201 9.03 -22.31 19.20
CA ALA A 201 10.23 -21.53 19.50
C ALA A 201 9.96 -20.34 20.44
N ALA A 202 8.75 -19.79 20.43
CA ALA A 202 8.32 -18.71 21.30
C ALA A 202 7.96 -19.17 22.73
N ALA A 203 7.87 -20.49 22.97
CA ALA A 203 7.53 -21.03 24.28
C ALA A 203 8.58 -20.58 25.32
N GLY A 204 8.16 -19.75 26.27
CA GLY A 204 9.03 -19.21 27.32
C GLY A 204 9.84 -17.97 26.92
N LEU A 205 9.62 -17.38 25.72
CA LEU A 205 10.22 -16.11 25.35
C LEU A 205 9.35 -14.92 25.78
N GLU A 206 9.96 -13.96 26.46
CA GLU A 206 9.38 -12.64 26.71
C GLU A 206 9.23 -11.83 25.41
N ALA A 207 8.45 -10.75 25.44
CA ALA A 207 8.10 -9.95 24.25
C ALA A 207 9.30 -9.40 23.47
N GLY A 208 10.37 -8.99 24.17
CA GLY A 208 11.61 -8.49 23.56
C GLY A 208 12.38 -9.57 22.78
N PRO A 209 12.81 -10.66 23.43
CA PRO A 209 13.42 -11.83 22.79
C PRO A 209 12.57 -12.43 21.65
N LEU A 210 11.24 -12.50 21.83
CA LEU A 210 10.32 -12.92 20.78
C LEU A 210 10.40 -12.01 19.55
N GLY A 211 10.45 -10.69 19.75
CA GLY A 211 10.61 -9.74 18.66
C GLY A 211 11.90 -9.94 17.86
N THR A 212 13.01 -10.25 18.55
CA THR A 212 14.29 -10.56 17.90
C THR A 212 14.21 -11.88 17.13
N TYR A 213 13.68 -12.94 17.75
CA TYR A 213 13.45 -14.23 17.09
C TYR A 213 12.63 -14.06 15.81
N MET A 214 11.51 -13.34 15.87
CA MET A 214 10.62 -13.18 14.72
C MET A 214 11.28 -12.40 13.58
N ARG A 215 12.09 -11.38 13.88
CA ARG A 215 12.84 -10.61 12.87
C ARG A 215 13.94 -11.43 12.18
N GLU A 216 14.56 -12.34 12.91
CA GLU A 216 15.72 -13.08 12.40
C GLU A 216 15.32 -14.42 11.77
N GLN A 217 14.44 -15.17 12.42
CA GLN A 217 14.19 -16.58 12.15
C GLN A 217 12.70 -16.91 11.93
N GLY A 218 11.80 -16.15 12.58
CA GLY A 218 10.35 -16.38 12.51
C GLY A 218 9.77 -16.23 11.11
N GLY A 219 8.52 -16.65 10.95
CA GLY A 219 7.73 -16.45 9.74
C GLY A 219 6.72 -15.31 9.90
N ALA A 220 6.08 -14.91 8.81
CA ALA A 220 4.98 -13.95 8.86
C ALA A 220 3.98 -14.14 7.72
N LEU A 221 2.69 -14.05 8.05
CA LEU A 221 1.61 -13.95 7.08
C LEU A 221 0.87 -12.63 7.31
N ARG A 222 0.93 -11.71 6.35
CA ARG A 222 0.12 -10.49 6.37
C ARG A 222 -0.78 -10.44 5.16
N VAL A 223 -2.09 -10.56 5.39
CA VAL A 223 -3.11 -10.42 4.35
C VAL A 223 -3.89 -9.16 4.62
N LEU A 224 -3.83 -8.20 3.71
CA LEU A 224 -4.64 -6.98 3.78
C LEU A 224 -5.71 -7.06 2.69
N TYR A 225 -6.98 -6.85 3.01
CA TYR A 225 -8.05 -6.96 2.01
C TYR A 225 -9.05 -5.82 2.09
N THR A 226 -9.63 -5.47 0.93
CA THR A 226 -10.70 -4.48 0.85
C THR A 226 -12.06 -5.15 1.04
N PRO A 227 -12.99 -4.53 1.79
CA PRO A 227 -14.33 -5.09 1.98
C PRO A 227 -15.14 -5.01 0.67
N GLY A 228 -16.00 -6.00 0.43
CA GLY A 228 -16.91 -6.01 -0.71
C GLY A 228 -16.26 -6.29 -2.08
N GLY A 229 -14.93 -6.43 -2.13
CA GLY A 229 -14.20 -6.84 -3.33
C GLY A 229 -14.22 -8.35 -3.55
N GLY A 230 -13.83 -8.79 -4.76
CA GLY A 230 -13.80 -10.21 -5.15
C GLY A 230 -12.84 -11.10 -4.33
N THR A 231 -11.99 -10.49 -3.50
CA THR A 231 -11.05 -11.13 -2.58
C THR A 231 -11.59 -11.26 -1.15
N ALA A 232 -12.66 -10.54 -0.81
CA ALA A 232 -13.13 -10.40 0.57
C ALA A 232 -13.60 -11.74 1.16
N GLY A 233 -14.32 -12.57 0.38
CA GLY A 233 -14.83 -13.87 0.83
C GLY A 233 -13.71 -14.82 1.26
N HIS A 234 -12.70 -15.00 0.40
CA HIS A 234 -11.53 -15.83 0.72
C HIS A 234 -10.65 -15.21 1.81
N SER A 235 -10.60 -13.89 1.93
CA SER A 235 -9.89 -13.22 3.03
C SER A 235 -10.57 -13.45 4.37
N LEU A 236 -11.90 -13.39 4.42
CA LEU A 236 -12.67 -13.73 5.62
C LEU A 236 -12.51 -15.19 6.01
N GLU A 237 -12.48 -16.09 5.03
CA GLU A 237 -12.18 -17.50 5.25
C GLU A 237 -10.77 -17.71 5.79
N ALA A 238 -9.77 -17.03 5.20
CA ALA A 238 -8.40 -17.07 5.68
C ALA A 238 -8.28 -16.61 7.14
N ARG A 239 -8.99 -15.54 7.50
CA ARG A 239 -9.05 -15.03 8.88
C ARG A 239 -9.60 -16.08 9.84
N ARG A 240 -10.78 -16.65 9.55
CA ARG A 240 -11.41 -17.69 10.39
C ARG A 240 -10.50 -18.89 10.59
N GLN A 241 -9.91 -19.40 9.50
CA GLN A 241 -9.04 -20.57 9.56
C GLN A 241 -7.71 -20.32 10.27
N LEU A 242 -7.21 -19.08 10.22
CA LEU A 242 -6.04 -18.67 10.97
C LEU A 242 -6.36 -18.54 12.47
N ASP A 243 -7.52 -17.98 12.82
CA ASP A 243 -7.99 -17.94 14.21
C ASP A 243 -8.15 -19.34 14.81
N GLN A 244 -8.70 -20.28 14.04
CA GLN A 244 -8.77 -21.69 14.44
C GLN A 244 -7.37 -22.31 14.64
N ALA A 245 -6.41 -21.96 13.79
CA ALA A 245 -5.03 -22.43 13.94
C ALA A 245 -4.40 -21.92 15.24
N PHE A 246 -4.67 -20.67 15.62
CA PHE A 246 -4.24 -20.13 16.91
C PHE A 246 -4.89 -20.85 18.10
N SER A 247 -6.20 -21.12 18.02
CA SER A 247 -6.93 -21.86 19.07
C SER A 247 -6.44 -23.31 19.24
N ALA A 248 -5.85 -23.89 18.19
CA ALA A 248 -5.30 -25.25 18.22
C ALA A 248 -3.86 -25.33 18.73
N LEU A 249 -3.19 -24.22 19.06
CA LEU A 249 -1.82 -24.24 19.55
C LEU A 249 -1.75 -24.80 20.99
N PRO A 250 -0.83 -25.74 21.28
CA PRO A 250 -0.64 -26.26 22.63
C PRO A 250 -0.22 -25.14 23.61
N GLY A 251 -0.90 -25.03 24.77
CA GLY A 251 -0.51 -24.10 25.85
C GLY A 251 -0.92 -22.62 25.69
N ALA A 252 -1.91 -22.31 24.85
CA ALA A 252 -2.27 -20.92 24.51
C ALA A 252 -3.12 -20.22 25.58
N PRO A 253 -2.59 -19.14 26.23
CA PRO A 253 -3.13 -17.81 25.94
C PRO A 253 -2.10 -16.68 25.68
N ALA A 254 -0.89 -16.72 26.24
CA ALA A 254 0.03 -15.55 26.21
C ALA A 254 0.91 -15.47 24.94
N SER A 255 1.64 -16.53 24.60
CA SER A 255 2.55 -16.56 23.44
C SER A 255 1.82 -16.56 22.09
N ALA A 256 0.69 -17.27 22.01
CA ALA A 256 -0.19 -17.28 20.83
C ALA A 256 -0.72 -15.87 20.51
N SER A 257 -1.10 -15.11 21.54
CA SER A 257 -1.58 -13.73 21.37
C SER A 257 -0.47 -12.80 20.87
N ALA A 258 0.76 -12.99 21.34
CA ALA A 258 1.91 -12.20 20.88
C ALA A 258 2.23 -12.42 19.40
N LEU A 259 2.06 -13.65 18.88
CA LEU A 259 2.32 -13.99 17.48
C LEU A 259 1.31 -13.40 16.48
N ARG A 260 0.13 -12.96 16.94
CA ARG A 260 -0.95 -12.41 16.09
C ARG A 260 -0.56 -11.17 15.30
N ARG A 261 0.48 -10.43 15.71
CA ARG A 261 0.98 -9.28 14.92
C ARG A 261 1.69 -9.69 13.63
N TRP A 262 2.30 -10.89 13.57
CA TRP A 262 3.00 -11.40 12.38
C TRP A 262 2.14 -12.31 11.52
N TYR A 263 1.12 -12.94 12.10
CA TYR A 263 0.15 -13.78 11.39
C TYR A 263 -1.23 -13.15 11.50
N ALA A 264 -1.57 -12.30 10.52
CA ALA A 264 -2.77 -11.50 10.54
C ALA A 264 -3.44 -11.44 9.17
N VAL A 265 -4.78 -11.46 9.21
CA VAL A 265 -5.65 -11.18 8.05
C VAL A 265 -6.55 -10.01 8.42
N GLU A 266 -6.30 -8.86 7.81
CA GLU A 266 -6.80 -7.59 8.30
C GLU A 266 -7.55 -6.84 7.18
N ARG A 267 -8.69 -6.25 7.54
CA ARG A 267 -9.47 -5.41 6.62
C ARG A 267 -8.84 -4.03 6.55
N THR A 268 -8.51 -3.57 5.34
CA THR A 268 -8.00 -2.22 5.14
C THR A 268 -9.08 -1.27 4.61
N PRO A 269 -9.10 0.01 5.05
CA PRO A 269 -9.91 1.04 4.41
C PRO A 269 -9.24 1.62 3.15
N VAL A 270 -7.99 1.23 2.87
CA VAL A 270 -7.22 1.76 1.74
C VAL A 270 -7.73 1.18 0.42
N PRO A 271 -7.89 2.01 -0.64
CA PRO A 271 -8.33 1.53 -1.94
C PRO A 271 -7.45 0.40 -2.47
N HIS A 272 -8.07 -0.56 -3.17
CA HIS A 272 -7.43 -1.77 -3.70
C HIS A 272 -6.06 -1.52 -4.33
N GLY A 273 -5.93 -0.52 -5.21
CA GLY A 273 -4.69 -0.22 -5.93
C GLY A 273 -3.58 0.44 -5.09
N GLU A 274 -3.92 0.96 -3.90
CA GLU A 274 -3.00 1.71 -3.04
C GLU A 274 -2.43 0.87 -1.90
N VAL A 275 -3.02 -0.29 -1.60
CA VAL A 275 -2.65 -1.13 -0.45
C VAL A 275 -1.15 -1.44 -0.39
N PRO A 276 -0.48 -1.90 -1.47
CA PRO A 276 0.95 -2.19 -1.39
C PRO A 276 1.79 -0.92 -1.21
N ARG A 277 1.50 0.15 -1.95
CA ARG A 277 2.19 1.44 -1.79
C ARG A 277 2.09 1.99 -0.37
N ARG A 278 0.92 1.84 0.26
CA ARG A 278 0.65 2.37 1.59
C ARG A 278 1.35 1.57 2.70
N PHE A 279 1.33 0.24 2.63
CA PHE A 279 1.76 -0.63 3.72
C PHE A 279 2.99 -1.49 3.43
N GLY A 280 3.32 -1.74 2.16
CA GLY A 280 4.38 -2.65 1.74
C GLY A 280 5.73 -2.31 2.36
N TRP A 281 6.16 -1.05 2.26
CA TRP A 281 7.42 -0.59 2.86
C TRP A 281 7.49 -0.81 4.38
N ARG A 282 6.34 -0.65 5.06
CA ARG A 282 6.22 -0.77 6.51
C ARG A 282 6.26 -2.23 6.95
N LEU A 283 5.58 -3.11 6.21
CA LEU A 283 5.64 -4.56 6.45
C LEU A 283 6.99 -5.16 6.08
N LEU A 284 7.67 -4.61 5.08
CA LEU A 284 9.06 -4.98 4.77
C LEU A 284 10.02 -4.50 5.87
N ALA A 285 9.73 -3.39 6.55
CA ALA A 285 10.53 -2.92 7.68
C ALA A 285 10.32 -3.80 8.93
N ASP A 286 9.06 -4.10 9.26
CA ASP A 286 8.67 -5.03 10.31
C ASP A 286 7.34 -5.70 9.93
N ALA A 287 7.38 -7.01 9.65
CA ALA A 287 6.19 -7.78 9.30
C ALA A 287 5.17 -7.86 10.44
N GLY A 288 5.58 -7.54 11.68
CA GLY A 288 4.73 -7.40 12.84
C GLY A 288 4.23 -5.98 13.11
N ALA A 289 4.49 -5.03 12.21
CA ALA A 289 4.13 -3.62 12.42
C ALA A 289 2.61 -3.44 12.50
N ALA A 290 2.18 -2.66 13.49
CA ALA A 290 0.85 -2.09 13.51
C ALA A 290 0.67 -1.17 12.29
N LEU A 291 -0.52 -1.20 11.69
CA LEU A 291 -0.82 -0.45 10.48
C LEU A 291 -1.73 0.74 10.84
N PRO A 292 -1.32 1.98 10.55
CA PRO A 292 -1.91 3.20 11.12
C PRO A 292 -3.36 3.47 10.67
N ASP A 293 -3.82 2.83 9.60
CA ASP A 293 -5.19 2.97 9.09
C ASP A 293 -6.13 1.86 9.61
N PHE A 294 -5.61 0.96 10.44
CA PHE A 294 -6.37 -0.12 11.06
C PHE A 294 -6.67 0.33 12.49
N ALA A 295 -7.91 0.79 12.71
CA ALA A 295 -8.36 1.05 14.07
C ALA A 295 -8.24 -0.26 14.89
N PRO A 296 -7.74 -0.21 16.14
CA PRO A 296 -7.67 -1.40 16.98
C PRO A 296 -9.08 -1.91 17.24
N THR A 297 -9.41 -3.08 16.69
CA THR A 297 -10.67 -3.76 16.97
C THR A 297 -10.59 -4.50 18.31
N GLY A 298 -11.03 -3.83 19.38
CA GLY A 298 -11.79 -4.41 20.50
C GLY A 298 -11.06 -5.09 21.67
N ALA A 299 -11.16 -4.46 22.84
CA ALA A 299 -11.54 -5.12 24.10
C ALA A 299 -12.55 -4.20 24.83
N PRO A 300 -13.58 -4.72 25.53
CA PRO A 300 -14.55 -3.90 26.24
C PRO A 300 -13.97 -3.47 27.59
N GLY A 301 -13.70 -2.18 27.76
CA GLY A 301 -13.25 -1.58 29.02
C GLY A 301 -13.41 -0.07 28.94
N GLY A 302 -14.04 0.52 29.96
CA GLY A 302 -14.51 1.91 30.01
C GLY A 302 -13.46 3.01 29.75
N PRO A 303 -13.90 4.27 29.65
CA PRO A 303 -13.10 5.37 29.14
C PRO A 303 -12.00 5.76 30.14
N GLY A 304 -10.75 5.59 29.74
CA GLY A 304 -9.62 6.37 30.28
C GLY A 304 -9.33 7.54 29.33
N PRO A 305 -8.94 8.73 29.82
CA PRO A 305 -8.99 9.96 29.04
C PRO A 305 -7.91 9.99 27.97
N VAL A 306 -8.32 10.20 26.72
CA VAL A 306 -7.43 10.64 25.62
C VAL A 306 -7.21 12.15 25.83
N PRO A 307 -5.96 12.65 25.80
CA PRO A 307 -5.73 14.09 25.90
C PRO A 307 -6.35 14.78 24.68
N PRO A 308 -7.02 15.94 24.85
CA PRO A 308 -7.66 16.61 23.73
C PRO A 308 -6.61 17.11 22.74
N GLY A 309 -6.75 16.72 21.47
CA GLY A 309 -6.18 17.50 20.37
C GLY A 309 -6.84 18.89 20.33
N PRO A 310 -6.18 19.89 19.72
CA PRO A 310 -6.65 21.27 19.79
C PRO A 310 -8.11 21.39 19.30
N PRO A 311 -9.00 22.07 20.05
CA PRO A 311 -10.41 22.19 19.71
C PRO A 311 -10.58 23.00 18.42
N GLY A 312 -11.32 22.45 17.45
CA GLY A 312 -11.87 23.23 16.33
C GLY A 312 -11.65 22.68 14.91
N ALA A 313 -10.80 21.67 14.69
CA ALA A 313 -10.56 21.16 13.35
C ALA A 313 -11.60 20.08 12.96
N ARG A 314 -12.47 20.40 11.98
CA ARG A 314 -13.42 19.42 11.42
C ARG A 314 -12.66 18.25 10.76
N PRO A 315 -13.06 16.99 10.99
CA PRO A 315 -12.38 15.82 10.46
C PRO A 315 -12.61 15.67 8.95
N THR A 316 -11.66 15.06 8.23
CA THR A 316 -11.87 14.71 6.82
C THR A 316 -12.90 13.58 6.69
N LEU A 317 -13.96 13.79 5.91
CA LEU A 317 -15.05 12.82 5.73
C LEU A 317 -15.02 12.18 4.35
N ARG A 318 -15.36 10.90 4.26
CA ARG A 318 -15.45 10.14 3.01
C ARG A 318 -16.45 8.99 3.15
N ALA A 319 -16.71 8.26 2.07
CA ALA A 319 -17.59 7.09 2.10
C ALA A 319 -17.24 6.14 3.27
N GLY A 320 -18.23 5.86 4.12
CA GLY A 320 -18.08 5.05 5.33
C GLY A 320 -17.79 5.83 6.62
N SER A 321 -17.45 7.13 6.55
CA SER A 321 -17.44 8.01 7.73
C SER A 321 -18.82 8.02 8.39
N ARG A 322 -18.86 8.10 9.71
CA ARG A 322 -20.10 8.20 10.49
C ARG A 322 -19.96 9.19 11.64
N GLY A 323 -21.08 9.74 12.12
CA GLY A 323 -21.15 10.57 13.32
C GLY A 323 -21.52 12.03 13.05
N ALA A 324 -21.46 12.86 14.10
CA ALA A 324 -21.98 14.23 14.10
C ALA A 324 -21.38 15.13 12.99
N ALA A 325 -20.10 14.98 12.69
CA ALA A 325 -19.45 15.71 11.60
C ALA A 325 -20.03 15.34 10.21
N VAL A 326 -20.43 14.08 10.01
CA VAL A 326 -21.11 13.68 8.77
C VAL A 326 -22.50 14.29 8.69
N GLY A 327 -23.23 14.32 9.80
CA GLY A 327 -24.53 15.01 9.88
C GLY A 327 -24.39 16.51 9.58
N GLU A 328 -23.32 17.14 10.08
CA GLU A 328 -22.99 18.55 9.77
C GLU A 328 -22.67 18.76 8.29
N ALA A 329 -21.90 17.87 7.67
CA ALA A 329 -21.64 17.94 6.24
C ALA A 329 -22.91 17.75 5.39
N GLN A 330 -23.77 16.79 5.76
CA GLN A 330 -25.06 16.55 5.10
C GLN A 330 -25.95 17.79 5.19
N ARG A 331 -26.00 18.47 6.35
CA ARG A 331 -26.67 19.78 6.51
C ARG A 331 -26.15 20.82 5.54
N LEU A 332 -24.83 21.02 5.50
CA LEU A 332 -24.23 22.06 4.68
C LEU A 332 -24.40 21.78 3.18
N LEU A 333 -24.35 20.51 2.76
CA LEU A 333 -24.65 20.11 1.39
C LEU A 333 -26.12 20.36 1.03
N ASN A 334 -27.05 20.10 1.95
CA ASN A 334 -28.47 20.42 1.75
C ASN A 334 -28.70 21.94 1.63
N ALA A 335 -28.00 22.74 2.43
CA ALA A 335 -28.04 24.21 2.32
C ALA A 335 -27.50 24.70 0.97
N ALA A 336 -26.37 24.14 0.51
CA ALA A 336 -25.82 24.45 -0.82
C ALA A 336 -26.78 24.04 -1.95
N HIS A 337 -27.43 22.87 -1.84
CA HIS A 337 -28.46 22.44 -2.78
C HIS A 337 -29.65 23.40 -2.83
N ALA A 338 -30.18 23.82 -1.67
CA ALA A 338 -31.29 24.76 -1.60
C ALA A 338 -30.93 26.14 -2.19
N HIS A 339 -29.70 26.60 -1.97
CA HIS A 339 -29.18 27.84 -2.56
C HIS A 339 -29.17 27.80 -4.09
N GLU A 340 -28.66 26.72 -4.70
CA GLU A 340 -28.65 26.58 -6.16
C GLU A 340 -30.06 26.59 -6.76
N LEU A 341 -31.01 25.90 -6.12
CA LEU A 341 -32.42 25.90 -6.55
C LEU A 341 -33.05 27.29 -6.45
N ALA A 342 -32.81 28.02 -5.36
CA ALA A 342 -33.33 29.38 -5.16
C ALA A 342 -32.78 30.36 -6.22
N ALA A 343 -31.57 30.12 -6.72
CA ALA A 343 -30.95 30.90 -7.78
C ALA A 343 -31.35 30.44 -9.20
N GLY A 344 -32.33 29.54 -9.34
CA GLY A 344 -32.81 29.03 -10.63
C GLY A 344 -31.85 28.08 -11.34
N ARG A 345 -30.85 27.54 -10.63
CA ARG A 345 -29.84 26.60 -11.16
C ARG A 345 -30.14 25.16 -10.74
N PRO A 346 -29.58 24.15 -11.43
CA PRO A 346 -29.70 22.76 -11.00
C PRO A 346 -29.09 22.53 -9.62
N GLY A 347 -29.83 21.93 -8.70
CA GLY A 347 -29.33 21.54 -7.37
C GLY A 347 -28.35 20.36 -7.40
N LEU A 348 -27.73 20.08 -6.26
CA LEU A 348 -26.81 18.94 -6.12
C LEU A 348 -27.51 17.59 -6.38
N PRO A 349 -26.96 16.69 -7.22
CA PRO A 349 -27.56 15.38 -7.50
C PRO A 349 -27.71 14.52 -6.26
N GLY A 350 -28.91 13.96 -6.07
CA GLY A 350 -29.24 13.09 -4.94
C GLY A 350 -29.45 13.81 -3.61
N ALA A 351 -29.51 15.15 -3.62
CA ALA A 351 -29.95 15.96 -2.50
C ALA A 351 -31.44 16.38 -2.65
N PRO A 352 -32.17 16.65 -1.55
CA PRO A 352 -31.68 16.69 -0.17
C PRO A 352 -31.29 15.31 0.38
N LEU A 353 -30.20 15.28 1.12
CA LEU A 353 -29.66 14.13 1.83
C LEU A 353 -30.35 13.95 3.18
N ALA A 354 -30.51 12.71 3.64
CA ALA A 354 -30.80 12.44 5.04
C ALA A 354 -29.59 12.85 5.91
N GLU A 355 -29.83 13.57 7.01
CA GLU A 355 -28.80 13.97 7.99
C GLU A 355 -28.57 12.89 9.05
N ASP A 356 -28.48 11.65 8.59
CA ASP A 356 -28.36 10.46 9.43
C ASP A 356 -26.95 10.25 10.01
N GLY A 357 -26.01 11.13 9.66
CA GLY A 357 -24.63 11.02 10.06
C GLY A 357 -23.92 9.83 9.41
N VAL A 358 -24.39 9.31 8.27
CA VAL A 358 -23.76 8.22 7.51
C VAL A 358 -23.32 8.71 6.14
N PHE A 359 -22.01 8.66 5.89
CA PHE A 359 -21.45 9.14 4.63
C PHE A 359 -21.58 8.02 3.59
N GLY A 360 -22.74 7.95 2.95
CA GLY A 360 -23.08 6.97 1.92
C GLY A 360 -22.74 7.43 0.50
N ARG A 361 -23.16 6.63 -0.49
CA ARG A 361 -22.99 6.95 -1.92
C ARG A 361 -23.65 8.28 -2.30
N GLY A 362 -24.82 8.58 -1.72
CA GLY A 362 -25.52 9.85 -1.93
C GLY A 362 -24.72 11.05 -1.41
N THR A 363 -24.20 10.98 -0.18
CA THR A 363 -23.36 12.05 0.40
C THR A 363 -22.08 12.28 -0.40
N GLY A 364 -21.43 11.21 -0.88
CA GLY A 364 -20.25 11.34 -1.75
C GLY A 364 -20.55 11.95 -3.11
N ALA A 365 -21.68 11.60 -3.73
CA ALA A 365 -22.09 12.20 -5.00
C ALA A 365 -22.41 13.69 -4.86
N ALA A 366 -23.10 14.08 -3.78
CA ALA A 366 -23.38 15.47 -3.46
C ALA A 366 -22.10 16.26 -3.13
N ALA A 367 -21.16 15.67 -2.38
CA ALA A 367 -19.85 16.29 -2.11
C ALA A 367 -19.04 16.52 -3.38
N LEU A 368 -18.99 15.53 -4.28
CA LEU A 368 -18.31 15.67 -5.57
C LEU A 368 -18.95 16.76 -6.45
N ALA A 369 -20.27 16.81 -6.50
CA ALA A 369 -20.99 17.85 -7.24
C ALA A 369 -20.74 19.24 -6.64
N PHE A 370 -20.76 19.35 -5.32
CA PHE A 370 -20.43 20.60 -4.63
C PHE A 370 -18.99 21.06 -4.92
N GLN A 371 -18.01 20.15 -4.90
CA GLN A 371 -16.61 20.47 -5.22
C GLN A 371 -16.45 21.00 -6.65
N ARG A 372 -17.21 20.47 -7.62
CA ARG A 372 -17.20 20.98 -9.00
C ARG A 372 -17.70 22.42 -9.09
N LEU A 373 -18.65 22.81 -8.24
CA LEU A 373 -19.15 24.18 -8.14
C LEU A 373 -18.16 25.08 -7.38
N ALA A 374 -17.61 24.59 -6.26
CA ALA A 374 -16.80 25.38 -5.34
C ALA A 374 -15.34 25.56 -5.77
N PHE A 375 -14.83 24.70 -6.65
CA PHE A 375 -13.45 24.68 -7.14
C PHE A 375 -13.40 24.61 -8.68
N PRO A 376 -13.90 25.63 -9.40
CA PRO A 376 -13.85 25.65 -10.85
C PRO A 376 -12.39 25.69 -11.34
N GLY A 377 -12.04 24.81 -12.29
CA GLY A 377 -10.68 24.72 -12.83
C GLY A 377 -9.66 23.95 -11.95
N GLU A 378 -10.08 23.43 -10.78
CA GLU A 378 -9.22 22.65 -9.88
C GLU A 378 -9.71 21.19 -9.77
N PRO A 379 -9.57 20.36 -10.82
CA PRO A 379 -10.12 18.99 -10.84
C PRO A 379 -9.53 18.06 -9.78
N ARG A 380 -8.37 18.42 -9.19
CA ARG A 380 -7.75 17.69 -8.08
C ARG A 380 -8.55 17.76 -6.78
N GLN A 381 -9.45 18.73 -6.65
CA GLN A 381 -10.34 18.90 -5.50
C GLN A 381 -11.68 18.16 -5.69
N HIS A 382 -11.92 17.54 -6.85
CA HIS A 382 -13.20 16.87 -7.21
C HIS A 382 -13.12 15.37 -6.92
N ASP A 383 -13.00 15.00 -5.65
CA ASP A 383 -12.75 13.63 -5.20
C ASP A 383 -13.89 13.02 -4.35
N GLY A 384 -14.95 13.80 -4.06
CA GLY A 384 -16.07 13.38 -3.23
C GLY A 384 -15.73 13.22 -1.74
N VAL A 385 -14.57 13.74 -1.31
CA VAL A 385 -14.07 13.70 0.08
C VAL A 385 -14.15 15.11 0.68
N ILE A 386 -14.78 15.23 1.85
CA ILE A 386 -14.87 16.51 2.55
C ILE A 386 -13.63 16.72 3.41
N GLY A 387 -12.58 17.26 2.80
CA GLY A 387 -11.35 17.70 3.46
C GLY A 387 -11.40 19.16 3.95
N PRO A 388 -10.30 19.69 4.54
CA PRO A 388 -10.25 21.04 5.09
C PRO A 388 -10.70 22.14 4.12
N ASP A 389 -10.27 22.06 2.85
CA ASP A 389 -10.65 23.04 1.82
C ASP A 389 -12.15 22.96 1.50
N THR A 390 -12.69 21.74 1.38
CA THR A 390 -14.12 21.52 1.14
C THR A 390 -14.95 21.99 2.35
N TRP A 391 -14.47 21.78 3.57
CA TRP A 391 -15.09 22.30 4.79
C TRP A 391 -15.14 23.82 4.84
N ALA A 392 -14.04 24.48 4.47
CA ALA A 392 -13.97 25.93 4.43
C ALA A 392 -15.00 26.50 3.43
N ARG A 393 -15.12 25.87 2.24
CA ARG A 393 -16.11 26.25 1.23
C ARG A 393 -17.54 25.99 1.68
N LEU A 394 -17.84 24.82 2.27
CA LEU A 394 -19.18 24.49 2.78
C LEU A 394 -19.66 25.47 3.86
N SER A 395 -18.77 25.88 4.77
CA SER A 395 -19.07 26.91 5.78
C SER A 395 -19.39 28.28 5.16
N GLY A 396 -18.63 28.67 4.14
CA GLY A 396 -18.87 29.94 3.42
C GLY A 396 -20.16 29.93 2.59
N TRP A 397 -20.55 28.75 2.08
CA TRP A 397 -21.77 28.57 1.29
C TRP A 397 -23.04 28.64 2.15
N GLY A 398 -23.02 28.02 3.34
CA GLY A 398 -24.15 28.05 4.28
C GLY A 398 -24.42 29.41 4.93
N THR A 399 -23.52 30.38 4.77
CA THR A 399 -23.63 31.74 5.32
C THR A 399 -23.90 32.82 4.25
N GLY A 400 -24.13 32.42 2.98
CA GLY A 400 -24.50 33.34 1.90
C GLY A 400 -23.34 34.19 1.35
N ARG A 401 -22.09 33.75 1.50
CA ARG A 401 -20.87 34.51 1.12
C ARG A 401 -20.22 34.06 -0.20
N ALA A 402 -20.94 33.32 -1.05
CA ALA A 402 -20.37 32.60 -2.20
C ALA A 402 -20.23 33.41 -3.50
N ASP A 403 -20.71 34.65 -3.56
CA ASP A 403 -20.49 35.52 -4.71
C ASP A 403 -19.24 36.37 -4.45
N HIS A 404 -18.10 36.01 -5.07
CA HIS A 404 -16.92 36.85 -5.41
C HIS A 404 -15.64 36.00 -5.50
N ALA A 405 -15.55 35.14 -6.52
CA ALA A 405 -14.26 34.56 -6.93
C ALA A 405 -14.31 34.21 -8.43
N GLY A 406 -14.58 35.22 -9.26
CA GLY A 406 -14.70 35.08 -10.71
C GLY A 406 -14.53 36.43 -11.38
N GLY A 407 -13.32 36.99 -11.33
CA GLY A 407 -12.96 38.22 -12.02
C GLY A 407 -11.46 38.22 -12.25
N GLY A 408 -11.03 37.71 -13.40
CA GLY A 408 -9.63 37.78 -13.83
C GLY A 408 -9.27 39.23 -14.13
N GLU A 409 -8.28 39.74 -13.41
CA GLU A 409 -7.61 40.99 -13.73
C GLU A 409 -6.72 40.76 -14.96
N ALA A 410 -7.00 41.47 -16.05
CA ALA A 410 -6.22 41.44 -17.28
C ALA A 410 -4.82 42.06 -17.04
N PRO A 411 -3.75 41.59 -17.73
CA PRO A 411 -2.44 42.18 -17.56
C PRO A 411 -2.39 43.55 -18.24
N ALA A 412 -2.09 44.60 -17.47
CA ALA A 412 -1.81 45.92 -17.99
C ALA A 412 -0.54 45.89 -18.85
N ALA A 413 -0.70 46.23 -20.13
CA ALA A 413 0.40 46.50 -21.04
C ALA A 413 1.14 47.75 -20.58
N SER A 414 2.44 47.60 -20.29
CA SER A 414 3.35 48.75 -20.13
C SER A 414 3.80 49.19 -21.53
N ALA A 415 3.16 50.23 -22.06
CA ALA A 415 3.64 50.97 -23.23
C ALA A 415 4.42 52.19 -22.73
N ALA A 416 5.74 52.15 -22.91
CA ALA A 416 6.60 53.32 -22.78
C ALA A 416 6.75 54.01 -24.16
N HIS A 417 6.48 55.31 -24.16
CA HIS A 417 7.00 56.35 -25.06
C HIS A 417 6.68 56.25 -26.57
N MET A 418 5.86 57.19 -27.05
CA MET A 418 6.29 58.19 -28.05
C MET A 418 5.44 59.47 -27.99
N HIS A 419 6.18 60.56 -27.83
CA HIS A 419 5.96 61.98 -28.11
C HIS A 419 4.86 62.36 -29.13
N HIS A 420 4.10 63.43 -28.84
CA HIS A 420 3.98 64.61 -29.72
C HIS A 420 3.09 65.72 -29.13
N GLY A 421 3.63 66.95 -29.10
CA GLY A 421 2.88 68.20 -29.09
C GLY A 421 3.64 69.24 -29.95
N PRO A 422 3.02 69.85 -30.97
CA PRO A 422 3.57 70.95 -31.80
C PRO A 422 2.93 72.30 -31.39
N PRO A 423 3.17 73.42 -32.12
CA PRO A 423 4.29 73.80 -32.99
C PRO A 423 5.29 74.78 -32.33
#